data_AF-A0A290H9Y0-F1
#
_entry.id   AF-A0A290H9Y0-F1
#
_cell.length_a   1.000
_cell.length_b   1.000
_cell.length_c   1.000
_cell.angle_alpha   90.00
_cell.angle_beta   90.00
_cell.angle_gamma   90.00
#
_symmetry.space_group_name_H-M   'P 1'
#
loop_
_entity.id
_entity.type
_entity.pdbx_description
1 polymer ?
#
loop_
_entity_poly.entity_id
_entity_poly.type
_entity_poly.pdbx_seq_one_letter_code
_entity_poly.pdbx_strand_id
1 'polypeptide(L)'
;MYKNDIKFSLWCDFVERSFLEGEFGDLIEKKIVNAATSNPSIFKSAFLGSPAYAEDKAKLHGKSAKEMYEALAIGDIQRAAKKLLPLYEKDDDGFISIEVDPFLCDDAEATIEEGKRLFKAIGYPNVMIKVPATEEGFIAMEVLLSEGINVNATLIFSDIQTKYCLEAFTRANETLVDILQNSFVFHSKTTVKVD
;
A
#
# COMPACT_ATOMS: atom_id res chain seq x y z
N MET A 1 -4.87 -13.46 13.24
CA MET A 1 -5.79 -13.51 12.10
C MET A 1 -5.15 -14.21 10.93
N TYR A 2 -3.87 -13.93 10.66
CA TYR A 2 -3.01 -14.74 9.84
C TYR A 2 -3.08 -16.21 10.28
N LYS A 3 -3.41 -17.07 9.33
CA LYS A 3 -3.51 -18.51 9.50
C LYS A 3 -2.19 -19.14 9.10
N ASN A 4 -1.31 -19.35 10.08
CA ASN A 4 0.05 -19.85 9.87
C ASN A 4 0.13 -21.21 9.15
N ASP A 5 -0.84 -22.09 9.40
CA ASP A 5 -0.92 -23.43 8.85
C ASP A 5 -1.10 -23.45 7.32
N ILE A 6 -1.83 -22.47 6.79
CA ILE A 6 -2.10 -22.33 5.35
C ILE A 6 -1.50 -21.05 4.74
N LYS A 7 -0.73 -20.29 5.52
CA LYS A 7 -0.10 -19.01 5.15
C LYS A 7 -1.09 -18.02 4.52
N PHE A 8 -2.24 -17.81 5.16
CA PHE A 8 -3.35 -17.05 4.60
C PHE A 8 -3.84 -15.93 5.51
N SER A 9 -4.23 -14.82 4.90
CA SER A 9 -4.97 -13.71 5.53
C SER A 9 -6.12 -13.25 4.65
N LEU A 10 -7.17 -12.74 5.28
CA LEU A 10 -8.29 -12.11 4.58
C LEU A 10 -8.17 -10.59 4.68
N TRP A 11 -8.03 -9.94 3.53
CA TRP A 11 -7.85 -8.49 3.43
C TRP A 11 -9.12 -7.85 2.87
N CYS A 12 -9.40 -6.62 3.29
CA CYS A 12 -10.52 -5.83 2.78
C CYS A 12 -10.12 -5.06 1.52
N ASP A 13 -10.70 -5.38 0.36
CA ASP A 13 -10.45 -4.65 -0.90
C ASP A 13 -11.38 -3.43 -1.05
N PHE A 14 -11.46 -2.62 0.01
CA PHE A 14 -12.31 -1.44 0.07
C PHE A 14 -11.82 -0.45 1.13
N VAL A 15 -11.79 0.84 0.77
CA VAL A 15 -11.43 1.94 1.66
C VAL A 15 -12.31 3.16 1.33
N GLU A 16 -13.16 3.55 2.26
CA GLU A 16 -13.93 4.80 2.24
C GLU A 16 -14.02 5.33 3.67
N ARG A 17 -14.05 6.66 3.82
CA ARG A 17 -13.93 7.31 5.13
C ARG A 17 -14.98 6.88 6.15
N SER A 18 -16.25 6.86 5.78
CA SER A 18 -17.33 6.46 6.68
C SER A 18 -17.20 4.99 7.08
N PHE A 19 -16.83 4.12 6.14
CA PHE A 19 -16.52 2.72 6.43
C PHE A 19 -15.33 2.57 7.40
N LEU A 20 -14.24 3.31 7.19
CA LEU A 20 -13.08 3.31 8.09
C LEU A 20 -13.42 3.78 9.51
N GLU A 21 -14.30 4.79 9.62
CA GLU A 21 -14.72 5.37 10.89
C GLU A 21 -15.82 4.56 11.59
N GLY A 22 -16.57 3.76 10.83
CA GLY A 22 -17.56 2.81 11.34
C GLY A 22 -17.06 1.36 11.30
N GLU A 23 -17.66 0.57 10.40
CA GLU A 23 -17.61 -0.90 10.39
C GLU A 23 -16.22 -1.52 10.30
N PHE A 24 -15.22 -0.82 9.75
CA PHE A 24 -13.88 -1.37 9.60
C PHE A 24 -13.25 -1.79 10.94
N GLY A 25 -13.49 -1.03 12.00
CA GLY A 25 -13.03 -1.37 13.35
C GLY A 25 -13.64 -2.68 13.85
N ASP A 26 -14.95 -2.82 13.70
CA ASP A 26 -15.68 -4.04 14.08
C ASP A 26 -15.16 -5.28 13.33
N LEU A 27 -14.84 -5.15 12.04
CA LEU A 27 -14.30 -6.27 11.25
C LEU A 27 -12.94 -6.73 11.77
N ILE A 28 -12.09 -5.79 12.18
CA ILE A 28 -10.79 -6.08 12.80
C ILE A 28 -11.00 -6.75 14.17
N GLU A 29 -11.85 -6.19 15.02
CA GLU A 29 -12.12 -6.71 16.38
C GLU A 29 -12.73 -8.11 16.36
N LYS A 30 -13.65 -8.36 15.42
CA LYS A 30 -14.26 -9.69 15.18
C LYS A 30 -13.33 -10.67 14.48
N LYS A 31 -12.09 -10.26 14.21
CA LYS A 31 -11.03 -11.04 13.57
C LYS A 31 -11.38 -11.53 12.16
N ILE A 32 -12.14 -10.73 11.42
CA ILE A 32 -12.59 -11.05 10.05
C ILE A 32 -11.53 -10.64 9.04
N VAL A 33 -11.01 -9.41 9.15
CA VAL A 33 -9.96 -8.88 8.27
C VAL A 33 -8.80 -8.31 9.07
N ASN A 34 -7.58 -8.46 8.55
CA ASN A 34 -6.35 -7.98 9.20
C ASN A 34 -5.48 -7.07 8.33
N ALA A 35 -5.96 -6.68 7.17
CA ALA A 35 -5.32 -5.70 6.28
C ALA A 35 -6.34 -5.18 5.28
N ALA A 36 -5.98 -4.16 4.51
CA ALA A 36 -6.84 -3.58 3.50
C ALA A 36 -6.06 -3.10 2.26
N THR A 37 -6.76 -2.92 1.16
CA THR A 37 -6.19 -2.40 -0.09
C THR A 37 -7.06 -1.28 -0.66
N SER A 38 -6.41 -0.26 -1.22
CA SER A 38 -7.06 0.78 -2.01
C SER A 38 -6.63 0.68 -3.48
N ASN A 39 -7.31 1.43 -4.33
CA ASN A 39 -6.91 1.73 -5.70
C ASN A 39 -7.60 3.04 -6.16
N PRO A 40 -7.17 3.66 -7.26
CA PRO A 40 -7.76 4.92 -7.72
C PRO A 40 -9.27 4.86 -7.99
N SER A 41 -9.81 3.70 -8.38
CA SER A 41 -11.25 3.52 -8.66
C SER A 41 -12.10 3.51 -7.38
N ILE A 42 -11.59 2.92 -6.30
CA ILE A 42 -12.20 2.95 -4.96
C ILE A 42 -12.27 4.40 -4.48
N PHE A 43 -11.15 5.14 -4.54
CA PHE A 43 -11.12 6.55 -4.14
C PHE A 43 -12.01 7.44 -4.99
N LYS A 44 -12.02 7.25 -6.32
CA LYS A 44 -12.93 7.98 -7.21
C LYS A 44 -14.38 7.83 -6.76
N SER A 45 -14.81 6.60 -6.48
CA SER A 45 -16.18 6.29 -6.07
C SER A 45 -16.50 6.89 -4.69
N ALA A 46 -15.58 6.74 -3.74
CA ALA A 46 -15.69 7.31 -2.40
C ALA A 46 -15.79 8.84 -2.44
N PHE A 47 -14.85 9.50 -3.12
CA PHE A 47 -14.79 10.95 -3.16
C PHE A 47 -16.02 11.54 -3.86
N LEU A 48 -16.52 10.93 -4.93
CA LEU A 48 -17.69 11.45 -5.64
C LEU A 48 -19.02 11.13 -4.95
N GLY A 49 -19.10 9.99 -4.25
CA GLY A 49 -20.36 9.47 -3.69
C GLY A 49 -20.60 9.76 -2.22
N SER A 50 -19.56 10.05 -1.42
CA SER A 50 -19.68 10.19 0.03
C SER A 50 -19.64 11.65 0.49
N PRO A 51 -20.58 12.08 1.37
CA PRO A 51 -20.55 13.41 1.97
C PRO A 51 -19.40 13.59 2.97
N ALA A 52 -18.76 12.51 3.42
CA ALA A 52 -17.67 12.54 4.42
C ALA A 52 -16.43 13.33 3.95
N TYR A 53 -16.34 13.63 2.66
CA TYR A 53 -15.25 14.40 2.06
C TYR A 53 -15.58 15.88 1.83
N ALA A 54 -16.80 16.34 2.09
CA ALA A 54 -17.26 17.68 1.70
C ALA A 54 -16.43 18.79 2.35
N GLU A 55 -16.17 18.68 3.66
CA GLU A 55 -15.42 19.69 4.41
C GLU A 55 -13.96 19.77 3.97
N ASP A 56 -13.30 18.62 3.78
CA ASP A 56 -11.90 18.58 3.35
C ASP A 56 -11.73 19.08 1.91
N LYS A 57 -12.67 18.75 1.02
CA LYS A 57 -12.68 19.31 -0.34
C LYS A 57 -12.81 20.82 -0.34
N ALA A 58 -13.63 21.38 0.54
CA ALA A 58 -13.77 22.84 0.66
C ALA A 58 -12.46 23.50 1.10
N LYS A 59 -11.70 22.87 2.01
CA LYS A 59 -10.37 23.34 2.45
C LYS A 59 -9.30 23.27 1.36
N LEU A 60 -9.47 22.36 0.40
CA LEU A 60 -8.54 22.15 -0.71
C LEU A 60 -8.90 22.97 -1.96
N HIS A 61 -9.83 23.93 -1.85
CA HIS A 61 -10.21 24.78 -2.96
C HIS A 61 -9.00 25.55 -3.54
N GLY A 62 -8.85 25.53 -4.87
CA GLY A 62 -7.73 26.16 -5.58
C GLY A 62 -6.49 25.28 -5.74
N LYS A 63 -6.50 24.06 -5.19
CA LYS A 63 -5.49 23.02 -5.48
C LYS A 63 -5.77 22.33 -6.81
N SER A 64 -4.72 21.73 -7.39
CA SER A 64 -4.88 20.87 -8.55
C SER A 64 -5.65 19.59 -8.20
N ALA A 65 -6.24 18.93 -9.21
CA ALA A 65 -6.99 17.69 -9.00
C ALA A 65 -6.11 16.58 -8.36
N LYS A 66 -4.83 16.50 -8.73
CA LYS A 66 -3.87 15.56 -8.15
C LYS A 66 -3.60 15.87 -6.68
N GLU A 67 -3.31 17.13 -6.34
CA GLU A 67 -3.11 17.55 -4.94
C GLU A 67 -4.36 17.27 -4.08
N MET A 68 -5.56 17.51 -4.62
CA MET A 68 -6.80 17.21 -3.92
C MET A 68 -6.98 15.71 -3.69
N TYR A 69 -6.77 14.90 -4.73
CA TYR A 69 -6.85 13.44 -4.65
C TYR A 69 -5.90 12.90 -3.58
N GLU A 70 -4.64 13.29 -3.63
CA GLU A 70 -3.62 12.80 -2.71
C GLU A 70 -3.90 13.21 -1.28
N ALA A 71 -4.28 14.47 -1.04
CA ALA A 71 -4.59 14.93 0.31
C ALA A 71 -5.71 14.11 0.95
N LEU A 72 -6.76 13.78 0.19
CA LEU A 72 -7.86 12.95 0.68
C LEU A 72 -7.45 11.48 0.85
N ALA A 73 -6.75 10.91 -0.14
CA ALA A 73 -6.31 9.52 -0.12
C ALA A 73 -5.31 9.26 1.02
N ILE A 74 -4.31 10.12 1.19
CA ILE A 74 -3.35 10.04 2.30
C ILE A 74 -4.07 10.06 3.65
N GLY A 75 -5.05 10.95 3.82
CA GLY A 75 -5.81 11.04 5.07
C GLY A 75 -6.55 9.74 5.41
N ASP A 76 -7.17 9.10 4.42
CA ASP A 76 -7.87 7.83 4.62
C ASP A 76 -6.90 6.66 4.84
N ILE A 77 -5.77 6.62 4.12
CA ILE A 77 -4.73 5.61 4.33
C ILE A 77 -4.11 5.73 5.72
N GLN A 78 -3.88 6.96 6.22
CA GLN A 78 -3.40 7.18 7.59
C GLN A 78 -4.40 6.67 8.64
N ARG A 79 -5.71 6.86 8.42
CA ARG A 79 -6.75 6.31 9.31
C ARG A 79 -6.74 4.80 9.34
N ALA A 80 -6.65 4.15 8.17
CA ALA A 80 -6.56 2.71 8.06
C ALA A 80 -5.26 2.17 8.68
N ALA A 81 -4.11 2.77 8.35
CA ALA A 81 -2.80 2.41 8.87
C ALA A 81 -2.78 2.44 10.41
N LYS A 82 -3.31 3.51 11.02
CA LYS A 82 -3.40 3.65 12.47
C LYS A 82 -4.24 2.54 13.12
N LYS A 83 -5.37 2.16 12.52
CA LYS A 83 -6.25 1.09 13.04
C LYS A 83 -5.60 -0.29 12.93
N LEU A 84 -4.80 -0.51 11.88
CA LEU A 84 -4.15 -1.78 11.60
C LEU A 84 -2.77 -1.93 12.26
N LEU A 85 -2.16 -0.84 12.73
CA LEU A 85 -0.82 -0.83 13.32
C LEU A 85 -0.64 -1.85 14.48
N PRO A 86 -1.60 -2.03 15.41
CA PRO A 86 -1.45 -3.04 16.47
C PRO A 86 -1.38 -4.49 15.97
N LEU A 87 -1.86 -4.78 14.75
CA LEU A 87 -1.73 -6.09 14.11
C LEU A 87 -0.35 -6.24 13.47
N TYR A 88 0.14 -5.18 12.83
CA TYR A 88 1.48 -5.13 12.27
C TYR A 88 2.56 -5.35 13.34
N GLU A 89 2.45 -4.69 14.49
CA GLU A 89 3.37 -4.88 15.62
C GLU A 89 3.35 -6.30 16.22
N LYS A 90 2.33 -7.11 15.91
CA LYS A 90 2.17 -8.50 16.37
C LYS A 90 2.45 -9.51 15.27
N ASP A 91 3.01 -9.08 14.16
CA ASP A 91 3.25 -9.88 12.95
C ASP A 91 1.97 -10.52 12.36
N ASP A 92 0.80 -9.94 12.64
CA ASP A 92 -0.52 -10.42 12.22
C ASP A 92 -1.04 -9.71 10.94
N ASP A 93 -0.11 -9.47 10.02
CA ASP A 93 -0.23 -8.52 8.89
C ASP A 93 -0.41 -7.07 9.31
N GLY A 94 -1.62 -6.50 9.25
CA GLY A 94 -1.84 -5.10 9.56
C GLY A 94 -1.47 -4.10 8.46
N PHE A 95 -1.43 -4.51 7.19
CA PHE A 95 -1.05 -3.62 6.09
C PHE A 95 -2.20 -2.85 5.47
N ILE A 96 -1.91 -1.65 4.97
CA ILE A 96 -2.77 -0.90 4.05
C ILE A 96 -1.97 -0.49 2.83
N SER A 97 -2.50 -0.71 1.62
CA SER A 97 -1.82 -0.31 0.40
C SER A 97 -2.42 0.93 -0.28
N ILE A 98 -1.56 1.80 -0.80
CA ILE A 98 -1.89 2.91 -1.71
C ILE A 98 -1.16 2.74 -3.03
N GLU A 99 -1.83 2.99 -4.15
CA GLU A 99 -1.25 2.87 -5.49
C GLU A 99 -0.55 4.16 -5.91
N VAL A 100 0.61 4.02 -6.57
CA VAL A 100 1.26 5.13 -7.26
C VAL A 100 0.38 5.67 -8.39
N ASP A 101 0.72 6.85 -8.89
CA ASP A 101 0.01 7.45 -10.03
C ASP A 101 0.12 6.53 -11.27
N PRO A 102 -1.00 6.03 -11.83
CA PRO A 102 -0.98 5.13 -12.97
C PRO A 102 -0.30 5.70 -14.21
N PHE A 103 -0.19 7.04 -14.34
CA PHE A 103 0.50 7.66 -15.47
C PHE A 103 2.02 7.53 -15.40
N LEU A 104 2.57 7.01 -14.30
CA LEU A 104 4.00 6.76 -14.12
C LEU A 104 4.41 5.31 -14.42
N CYS A 105 3.48 4.46 -14.89
CA CYS A 105 3.71 3.01 -15.02
C CYS A 105 4.88 2.62 -15.95
N ASP A 106 5.24 3.50 -16.88
CA ASP A 106 6.32 3.32 -17.85
C ASP A 106 7.55 4.21 -17.51
N ASP A 107 7.64 4.69 -16.26
CA ASP A 107 8.77 5.49 -15.76
C ASP A 107 9.19 4.99 -14.37
N ALA A 108 10.29 4.23 -14.33
CA ALA A 108 10.80 3.64 -13.11
C ALA A 108 11.23 4.71 -12.09
N GLU A 109 11.94 5.76 -12.53
CA GLU A 109 12.47 6.80 -11.65
C GLU A 109 11.32 7.61 -11.05
N ALA A 110 10.34 8.00 -11.86
CA ALA A 110 9.17 8.72 -11.36
C ALA A 110 8.33 7.87 -10.41
N THR A 111 8.16 6.57 -10.69
CA THR A 111 7.45 5.64 -9.79
C THR A 111 8.18 5.48 -8.45
N ILE A 112 9.50 5.37 -8.47
CA ILE A 112 10.35 5.28 -7.27
C ILE A 112 10.20 6.54 -6.41
N GLU A 113 10.37 7.71 -7.01
CA GLU A 113 10.28 8.99 -6.30
C GLU A 113 8.88 9.22 -5.71
N GLU A 114 7.83 8.86 -6.47
CA GLU A 114 6.45 8.95 -5.99
C GLU A 114 6.19 7.98 -4.83
N GLY A 115 6.66 6.73 -4.93
CA GLY A 115 6.55 5.74 -3.86
C GLY A 115 7.20 6.21 -2.55
N LYS A 116 8.42 6.74 -2.62
CA LYS A 116 9.12 7.31 -1.46
C LYS A 116 8.37 8.50 -0.88
N ARG A 117 7.91 9.41 -1.74
CA ARG A 117 7.18 10.62 -1.31
C ARG A 117 5.88 10.25 -0.61
N LEU A 118 5.09 9.34 -1.17
CA LEU A 118 3.84 8.87 -0.58
C LEU A 118 4.09 8.16 0.77
N PHE A 119 5.04 7.23 0.82
CA PHE A 119 5.38 6.52 2.06
C PHE A 119 5.78 7.49 3.18
N LYS A 120 6.66 8.45 2.86
CA LYS A 120 7.09 9.49 3.79
C LYS A 120 5.95 10.42 4.23
N ALA A 121 5.09 10.83 3.29
CA ALA A 121 3.96 11.72 3.60
C ALA A 121 2.90 11.03 4.48
N ILE A 122 2.67 9.74 4.28
CA ILE A 122 1.74 8.95 5.09
C ILE A 122 2.34 8.71 6.48
N GLY A 123 3.62 8.33 6.56
CA GLY A 123 4.36 8.28 7.82
C GLY A 123 4.04 7.10 8.74
N TYR A 124 3.54 5.99 8.20
CA TYR A 124 3.26 4.76 8.95
C TYR A 124 4.07 3.57 8.39
N PRO A 125 4.65 2.72 9.26
CA PRO A 125 5.51 1.62 8.82
C PRO A 125 4.74 0.47 8.15
N ASN A 126 3.44 0.34 8.43
CA ASN A 126 2.56 -0.69 7.90
C ASN A 126 1.85 -0.27 6.59
N VAL A 127 2.40 0.69 5.88
CA VAL A 127 1.93 1.12 4.55
C VAL A 127 2.70 0.38 3.48
N MET A 128 1.96 -0.09 2.46
CA MET A 128 2.52 -0.67 1.25
C MET A 128 2.32 0.29 0.06
N ILE A 129 3.38 0.51 -0.72
CA ILE A 129 3.28 1.16 -2.02
C ILE A 129 2.89 0.10 -3.05
N LYS A 130 1.76 0.32 -3.69
CA LYS A 130 1.22 -0.58 -4.70
C LYS A 130 1.72 -0.18 -6.08
N VAL A 131 2.42 -1.10 -6.73
CA VAL A 131 3.16 -0.85 -7.99
C VAL A 131 2.68 -1.85 -9.06
N PRO A 132 2.28 -1.39 -10.26
CA PRO A 132 1.95 -2.27 -11.38
C PRO A 132 3.11 -3.16 -11.82
N ALA A 133 2.82 -4.39 -12.25
CA ALA A 133 3.79 -5.34 -12.78
C ALA A 133 4.18 -5.07 -14.25
N THR A 134 4.77 -3.91 -14.50
CA THR A 134 5.38 -3.48 -15.77
C THR A 134 6.91 -3.66 -15.73
N GLU A 135 7.60 -3.51 -16.87
CA GLU A 135 9.08 -3.60 -16.93
C GLU A 135 9.74 -2.58 -15.97
N GLU A 136 9.29 -1.33 -16.01
CA GLU A 136 9.70 -0.26 -15.12
C GLU A 136 9.23 -0.48 -13.67
N GLY A 137 8.03 -1.07 -13.52
CA GLY A 137 7.48 -1.45 -12.23
C GLY A 137 8.38 -2.41 -11.46
N PHE A 138 8.97 -3.42 -12.13
CA PHE A 138 9.89 -4.35 -11.47
C PHE A 138 11.13 -3.66 -10.91
N ILE A 139 11.68 -2.67 -11.62
CA ILE A 139 12.80 -1.85 -11.17
C ILE A 139 12.39 -1.04 -9.94
N ALA A 140 11.21 -0.41 -9.99
CA ALA A 140 10.70 0.38 -8.88
C ALA A 140 10.43 -0.46 -7.63
N MET A 141 9.86 -1.67 -7.79
CA MET A 141 9.64 -2.61 -6.69
C MET A 141 10.94 -2.97 -5.97
N GLU A 142 11.99 -3.27 -6.73
CA GLU A 142 13.31 -3.62 -6.19
C GLU A 142 13.89 -2.48 -5.35
N VAL A 143 13.93 -1.26 -5.92
CA VAL A 143 14.50 -0.09 -5.23
C VAL A 143 13.71 0.24 -3.97
N LEU A 144 12.39 0.35 -4.05
CA LEU A 144 11.54 0.68 -2.90
C LEU A 144 11.71 -0.34 -1.76
N LEU A 145 11.71 -1.63 -2.08
CA LEU A 145 11.92 -2.67 -1.08
C LEU A 145 13.33 -2.63 -0.47
N SER A 146 14.36 -2.39 -1.29
CA SER A 146 15.74 -2.28 -0.81
C SER A 146 15.95 -1.11 0.17
N GLU A 147 15.09 -0.10 0.09
CA GLU A 147 15.05 1.05 1.02
C GLU A 147 14.12 0.83 2.22
N GLY A 148 13.57 -0.39 2.35
CA GLY A 148 12.71 -0.77 3.47
C GLY A 148 11.26 -0.31 3.35
N ILE A 149 10.82 0.10 2.16
CA ILE A 149 9.43 0.45 1.89
C ILE A 149 8.68 -0.81 1.46
N ASN A 150 7.59 -1.17 2.16
CA ASN A 150 6.81 -2.34 1.79
C ASN A 150 6.13 -2.14 0.43
N VAL A 151 6.05 -3.20 -0.37
CA VAL A 151 5.52 -3.14 -1.75
C VAL A 151 4.41 -4.18 -1.95
N ASN A 152 3.35 -3.74 -2.63
CA ASN A 152 2.26 -4.58 -3.12
C ASN A 152 2.31 -4.60 -4.66
N ALA A 153 2.75 -5.70 -5.26
CA ALA A 153 2.74 -5.84 -6.72
C ALA A 153 1.32 -6.14 -7.22
N THR A 154 0.85 -5.39 -8.21
CA THR A 154 -0.53 -5.46 -8.74
C THR A 154 -0.59 -5.59 -10.25
N LEU A 155 -1.77 -5.87 -10.82
CA LEU A 155 -1.98 -5.98 -12.27
C LEU A 155 -1.12 -7.12 -12.87
N ILE A 156 -1.09 -8.24 -12.16
CA ILE A 156 -0.36 -9.45 -12.53
C ILE A 156 -1.36 -10.41 -13.16
N PHE A 157 -1.21 -10.63 -14.47
CA PHE A 157 -2.11 -11.46 -15.27
C PHE A 157 -1.40 -12.67 -15.90
N SER A 158 -0.11 -12.85 -15.58
CA SER A 158 0.71 -13.95 -16.11
C SER A 158 1.69 -14.49 -15.06
N ASP A 159 2.09 -15.74 -15.27
CA ASP A 159 3.16 -16.41 -14.54
C ASP A 159 4.52 -15.72 -14.77
N ILE A 160 4.76 -15.21 -15.97
CA ILE A 160 5.97 -14.44 -16.32
C ILE A 160 6.04 -13.15 -15.48
N GLN A 161 4.96 -12.36 -15.40
CA GLN A 161 4.93 -11.18 -14.53
C GLN A 161 5.15 -11.56 -13.06
N THR A 162 4.50 -12.65 -12.59
CA THR A 162 4.69 -13.16 -11.23
C THR A 162 6.16 -13.46 -10.96
N LYS A 163 6.83 -14.16 -11.89
CA LYS A 163 8.25 -14.50 -11.79
C LYS A 163 9.11 -13.24 -11.70
N TYR A 164 8.88 -12.23 -12.54
CA TYR A 164 9.66 -11.00 -12.50
C TYR A 164 9.45 -10.18 -11.22
N CYS A 165 8.23 -10.14 -10.67
CA CYS A 165 8.00 -9.57 -9.33
C CYS A 165 8.83 -10.29 -8.26
N LEU A 166 8.81 -11.63 -8.25
CA LEU A 166 9.58 -12.42 -7.27
C LEU A 166 11.09 -12.23 -7.43
N GLU A 167 11.60 -12.10 -8.66
CA GLU A 167 13.00 -11.81 -8.92
C GLU A 167 13.40 -10.41 -8.40
N ALA A 168 12.57 -9.39 -8.64
CA ALA A 168 12.78 -8.05 -8.08
C ALA A 168 12.80 -8.07 -6.55
N PHE A 169 11.87 -8.79 -5.91
CA PHE A 169 11.83 -8.95 -4.46
C PHE A 169 13.06 -9.68 -3.91
N THR A 170 13.55 -10.69 -4.64
CA THR A 170 14.75 -11.43 -4.24
C THR A 170 15.98 -10.53 -4.26
N ARG A 171 16.20 -9.79 -5.35
CA ARG A 171 17.33 -8.85 -5.46
C ARG A 171 17.30 -7.75 -4.41
N ALA A 172 16.11 -7.22 -4.11
CA ALA A 172 15.94 -6.25 -3.03
C ALA A 172 16.32 -6.82 -1.66
N ASN A 173 15.91 -8.05 -1.36
CA ASN A 173 16.24 -8.71 -0.10
C ASN A 173 17.73 -9.07 0.02
N GLU A 174 18.39 -9.46 -1.07
CA GLU A 174 19.85 -9.65 -1.08
C GLU A 174 20.58 -8.35 -0.72
N THR A 175 20.16 -7.24 -1.33
CA THR A 175 20.68 -5.90 -1.02
C THR A 175 20.46 -5.52 0.44
N LEU A 176 19.28 -5.81 1.00
CA LEU A 176 18.98 -5.59 2.42
C LEU A 176 19.87 -6.44 3.33
N VAL A 177 20.05 -7.73 3.03
CA VAL A 177 20.90 -8.61 3.86
C VAL A 177 22.33 -8.10 3.93
N ASP A 178 22.89 -7.62 2.81
CA ASP A 178 24.23 -7.02 2.77
C ASP A 178 24.34 -5.74 3.62
N ILE A 179 23.28 -4.92 3.66
CA ILE A 179 23.21 -3.72 4.51
C ILE A 179 23.04 -4.10 5.99
N LEU A 180 22.18 -5.07 6.30
CA LEU A 180 21.78 -5.44 7.66
C LEU A 180 22.83 -6.30 8.39
N GLN A 181 23.76 -6.95 7.68
CA GLN A 181 24.98 -7.50 8.28
C GLN A 181 25.83 -6.43 9.00
N ASN A 182 25.52 -5.13 8.80
CA ASN A 182 26.12 -4.01 9.52
C ASN A 182 25.23 -3.32 10.57
N SER A 183 23.92 -3.59 10.71
CA SER A 183 23.03 -3.07 11.80
C SER A 183 21.56 -3.55 11.71
N PHE A 184 21.01 -4.06 12.84
CA PHE A 184 19.58 -4.31 13.21
C PHE A 184 18.66 -5.14 12.26
N VAL A 185 17.58 -5.72 12.81
CA VAL A 185 16.64 -6.62 12.10
C VAL A 185 15.51 -5.81 11.44
N PHE A 186 15.29 -6.00 10.13
CA PHE A 186 14.26 -5.33 9.33
C PHE A 186 13.15 -6.33 8.90
N HIS A 187 11.89 -5.89 8.89
CA HIS A 187 10.73 -6.69 8.45
C HIS A 187 10.03 -5.98 7.28
N SER A 188 10.57 -6.10 6.06
CA SER A 188 9.82 -5.78 4.85
C SER A 188 8.96 -6.98 4.48
N LYS A 189 7.67 -6.75 4.20
CA LYS A 189 6.75 -7.78 3.68
C LYS A 189 6.33 -7.39 2.27
N THR A 190 6.25 -8.39 1.39
CA THR A 190 5.81 -8.26 0.00
C THR A 190 4.49 -8.97 -0.18
N THR A 191 3.62 -8.45 -1.04
CA THR A 191 2.39 -9.13 -1.46
C THR A 191 2.24 -9.06 -2.97
N VAL A 192 1.72 -10.14 -3.56
CA VAL A 192 1.45 -10.30 -4.98
C VAL A 192 -0.06 -10.44 -5.13
N LYS A 193 -0.73 -9.45 -5.74
CA LYS A 193 -2.14 -9.58 -6.13
C LYS A 193 -2.21 -10.05 -7.58
N VAL A 194 -2.64 -11.30 -7.76
CA VAL A 194 -3.00 -11.86 -9.06
C VAL A 194 -4.46 -11.48 -9.33
N ASP A 195 -4.71 -10.80 -10.44
CA ASP A 195 -6.04 -10.35 -10.87
C ASP A 195 -6.67 -11.33 -11.89
#